data_AF-A0A4Y2R1V2-F1
#
_entry.id   AF-A0A4Y2R1V2-F1
#
_cell.length_a   1.000
_cell.length_b   1.000
_cell.length_c   1.000
_cell.angle_alpha   90.00
_cell.angle_beta   90.00
_cell.angle_gamma   90.00
#
_symmetry.space_group_name_H-M   'P 1'
#
loop_
_entity.id
_entity.type
_entity.pdbx_description
1 polymer ?
#
loop_
_entity_poly.entity_id
_entity_poly.type
_entity_poly.pdbx_seq_one_letter_code
_entity_poly.pdbx_strand_id
1 'polypeptide(L)'
;MKIAGGVTQGRGIADSTLSRWVSPCSINMKVSEVLEDFCEKNFVSSEHVEFSPSRESQDDSDLVKLFNWLLLHNPLNVSCRKHLLIDIVSGLLANDKVNCDNAKR
;
A
#
# COMPACT_ATOMS: atom_id res chain seq x y z
N MET A 1 -6.84 4.64 6.12
CA MET A 1 -6.44 5.79 6.96
C MET A 1 -6.45 7.02 6.06
N LYS A 2 -7.30 8.03 6.33
CA LYS A 2 -7.29 9.27 5.54
C LYS A 2 -6.18 10.16 6.09
N ILE A 3 -5.16 10.43 5.29
CA ILE A 3 -4.07 11.35 5.65
C ILE A 3 -4.49 12.74 5.21
N ALA A 4 -4.34 13.75 6.07
CA ALA A 4 -4.63 15.13 5.70
C ALA A 4 -3.71 15.56 4.55
N GLY A 5 -4.28 16.02 3.43
CA GLY A 5 -3.54 16.40 2.21
C GLY A 5 -3.37 15.28 1.17
N GLY A 6 -3.66 14.02 1.50
CA GLY A 6 -3.60 12.93 0.54
C GLY A 6 -4.77 12.94 -0.46
N VAL A 7 -4.55 12.41 -1.67
CA VAL A 7 -5.65 12.14 -2.61
C VAL A 7 -6.58 11.12 -1.94
N THR A 8 -7.75 11.59 -1.51
CA THR A 8 -8.76 10.74 -0.89
C THR A 8 -9.85 10.40 -1.91
N GLN A 9 -10.55 9.28 -1.70
CA GLN A 9 -11.82 9.00 -2.38
C GLN A 9 -12.84 10.10 -1.99
N GLY A 10 -12.81 11.21 -2.73
CA GLY A 10 -13.86 12.22 -2.73
C GLY A 10 -15.01 11.82 -3.66
N ARG A 11 -16.02 12.68 -3.79
CA ARG A 11 -17.07 12.49 -4.81
C ARG A 11 -16.45 12.52 -6.21
N GLY A 12 -16.59 11.44 -6.97
CA GLY A 12 -16.16 11.36 -8.37
C GLY A 12 -14.78 10.74 -8.62
N ILE A 13 -14.04 10.36 -7.58
CA ILE A 13 -12.76 9.64 -7.74
C ILE A 13 -13.02 8.15 -7.54
N ALA A 14 -13.09 7.41 -8.64
CA ALA A 14 -13.13 5.95 -8.62
C ALA A 14 -11.77 5.38 -8.20
N ASP A 15 -11.76 4.17 -7.63
CA ASP A 15 -10.54 3.46 -7.23
C ASP A 15 -9.55 3.28 -8.38
N SER A 16 -10.06 3.03 -9.58
CA SER A 16 -9.26 2.94 -10.80
C SER A 16 -8.54 4.25 -11.14
N THR A 17 -9.13 5.38 -10.78
CA THR A 17 -8.53 6.70 -10.98
C THR A 17 -7.46 6.93 -9.93
N LEU A 18 -7.75 6.60 -8.67
CA LEU A 18 -6.76 6.70 -7.59
C LEU A 18 -5.52 5.82 -7.87
N SER A 19 -5.73 4.57 -8.26
CA SER A 19 -4.62 3.65 -8.56
C SER A 19 -3.76 4.15 -9.72
N ARG A 20 -4.37 4.72 -10.76
CA ARG A 20 -3.64 5.31 -11.89
C ARG A 20 -2.79 6.52 -11.49
N TRP A 21 -3.13 7.22 -10.42
CA TRP A 21 -2.32 8.32 -9.89
C TRP A 21 -1.21 7.84 -8.96
N VAL A 22 -1.49 6.85 -8.10
CA VAL A 22 -0.54 6.37 -7.10
C VAL A 22 0.50 5.42 -7.72
N SER A 23 0.09 4.47 -8.56
CA SER A 23 0.98 3.43 -9.10
C SER A 23 2.16 3.97 -9.93
N PRO A 24 2.01 5.00 -10.79
CA PRO A 24 3.13 5.54 -11.55
C PRO A 24 3.90 6.62 -10.81
N CYS A 25 3.56 6.95 -9.56
CA CYS A 25 4.16 8.10 -8.86
C CYS A 25 5.69 8.02 -8.78
N SER A 26 6.24 6.83 -8.50
CA SER A 26 7.68 6.58 -8.49
C SER A 26 8.34 6.64 -9.88
N ILE A 27 7.60 6.34 -10.94
CA ILE A 27 8.09 6.47 -12.32
C ILE A 27 8.10 7.93 -12.73
N ASN A 28 7.03 8.67 -12.40
CA ASN A 28 6.93 10.09 -12.67
C ASN A 28 8.03 10.88 -11.97
N MET A 29 8.42 10.48 -10.74
CA MET A 29 9.54 11.08 -10.03
C MET A 29 10.84 11.02 -10.84
N LYS A 30 11.19 9.83 -11.33
CA LYS A 30 12.40 9.63 -12.15
C LYS A 30 12.36 10.43 -13.45
N VAL A 31 11.18 10.57 -14.05
CA VAL A 31 11.01 11.41 -15.25
C VAL A 31 11.25 12.88 -14.91
N SER A 32 10.75 13.36 -13.76
CA SER A 32 11.04 14.71 -13.28
C SER A 32 12.54 14.91 -13.06
N GLU A 33 13.21 14.03 -12.32
CA GLU A 33 14.67 14.10 -12.09
C GLU A 33 15.46 14.22 -13.41
N VAL A 34 15.13 13.39 -14.40
CA VAL A 34 15.80 13.43 -15.72
C VAL A 34 15.50 14.74 -16.47
N LEU A 35 14.28 15.27 -16.35
CA LEU A 35 13.92 16.56 -16.95
C LEU A 35 14.64 17.74 -16.26
N GLU A 36 14.81 17.66 -14.95
CA GLU A 36 15.55 18.64 -14.14
C GLU A 36 17.02 18.68 -14.55
N ASP A 37 17.65 17.50 -14.65
CA ASP A 37 19.01 17.33 -15.16
C ASP A 37 19.15 17.87 -16.58
N PHE A 38 18.22 17.53 -17.48
CA PHE A 38 18.22 18.03 -18.86
C PHE A 38 18.09 19.57 -18.93
N CYS A 39 17.31 20.17 -18.04
CA CYS A 39 17.11 21.61 -18.00
C CYS A 39 18.21 22.35 -17.22
N GLU A 40 19.18 21.64 -16.64
CA GLU A 40 20.20 22.17 -15.71
C GLU A 40 19.57 22.97 -14.56
N LYS A 41 18.39 22.55 -14.11
CA LYS A 41 17.63 23.21 -13.05
C LYS A 41 17.29 22.21 -11.98
N ASN A 42 17.80 22.45 -10.78
CA ASN A 42 17.37 21.75 -9.59
C ASN A 42 16.15 22.45 -9.02
N PHE A 43 14.98 21.84 -9.15
CA PHE A 43 13.83 22.28 -8.39
C PHE A 43 13.94 21.57 -7.04
N VAL A 44 14.34 22.31 -6.00
CA VAL A 44 14.24 21.78 -4.63
C VAL A 44 12.74 21.55 -4.38
N SER A 45 12.30 20.32 -4.59
CA SER A 45 10.89 19.98 -4.70
C SER A 45 10.25 19.95 -3.32
N SER A 46 9.94 21.14 -2.81
CA SER A 46 8.95 21.29 -1.73
C SER A 46 7.60 20.66 -2.10
N GLU A 47 7.40 20.32 -3.38
CA GLU A 47 6.23 19.65 -3.95
C GLU A 47 6.29 18.10 -3.86
N HIS A 48 7.45 17.52 -3.51
CA HIS A 48 7.65 16.06 -3.46
C HIS A 48 8.31 15.59 -2.16
N VAL A 49 7.85 16.14 -1.04
CA VAL A 49 8.37 15.80 0.31
C VAL A 49 8.26 14.30 0.59
N GLU A 50 7.25 13.64 0.03
CA GLU A 50 6.99 12.19 0.13
C GLU A 50 8.14 11.35 -0.43
N PHE A 51 8.89 11.85 -1.40
CA PHE A 51 10.01 11.17 -2.04
C PHE A 51 11.37 11.67 -1.54
N SER A 52 11.38 12.47 -0.46
CA SER A 52 12.65 12.88 0.13
C SER A 52 13.43 11.66 0.63
N PRO A 53 14.78 11.69 0.60
CA PRO A 53 15.59 10.57 1.09
C PRO A 53 15.27 10.14 2.53
N SER A 54 14.81 11.10 3.36
CA SER A 54 14.38 10.83 4.74
C SER A 54 13.10 9.99 4.81
N ARG A 55 12.12 10.24 3.92
CA ARG A 55 10.87 9.50 3.84
C ARG A 55 11.09 8.13 3.21
N GLU A 56 11.88 8.04 2.15
CA GLU A 56 12.25 6.76 1.55
C GLU A 56 12.93 5.83 2.57
N SER A 57 13.92 6.36 3.30
CA SER A 57 14.60 5.59 4.35
C SER A 57 13.66 5.17 5.48
N GLN A 58 12.69 6.02 5.83
CA GLN A 58 11.68 5.68 6.82
C GLN A 58 10.73 4.60 6.33
N ASP A 59 10.24 4.70 5.10
CA ASP A 59 9.36 3.72 4.47
C ASP A 59 10.05 2.35 4.38
N ASP A 60 11.32 2.30 3.97
CA ASP A 60 12.12 1.08 3.96
C ASP A 60 12.23 0.46 5.36
N SER A 61 12.49 1.28 6.39
CA SER A 61 12.54 0.83 7.78
C SER A 61 11.21 0.27 8.26
N ASP A 62 10.12 0.94 7.91
CA ASP A 62 8.77 0.56 8.33
C ASP A 62 8.27 -0.68 7.57
N LEU A 63 8.64 -0.86 6.30
CA LEU A 63 8.42 -2.10 5.55
C LEU A 63 9.11 -3.28 6.21
N VAL A 64 10.37 -3.13 6.62
CA VAL A 64 11.10 -4.19 7.33
C VAL A 64 10.43 -4.52 8.67
N LYS A 65 10.00 -3.51 9.43
CA LYS A 65 9.25 -3.73 10.69
C LYS A 65 7.95 -4.47 10.45
N LEU A 66 7.16 -4.04 9.45
CA LEU A 66 5.89 -4.67 9.10
C LEU A 66 6.10 -6.12 8.67
N PHE A 67 7.11 -6.37 7.82
CA PHE A 67 7.44 -7.71 7.37
C PHE A 67 7.84 -8.63 8.54
N ASN A 68 8.73 -8.16 9.42
CA ASN A 68 9.13 -8.92 10.61
C ASN A 68 7.94 -9.17 11.55
N TRP A 69 7.06 -8.19 11.73
CA TRP A 69 5.85 -8.34 12.51
C TRP A 69 4.92 -9.40 11.89
N LEU A 70 4.70 -9.37 10.57
CA LEU A 70 3.90 -10.36 9.86
C LEU A 70 4.51 -11.77 9.89
N LEU A 71 5.85 -11.90 9.87
CA LEU A 71 6.51 -13.19 10.03
C LEU A 71 6.23 -13.82 11.41
N LEU A 72 6.26 -13.00 12.46
CA LEU A 72 5.98 -13.46 13.83
C LEU A 72 4.47 -13.65 14.09
N HIS A 73 3.64 -12.85 13.43
CA HIS A 73 2.19 -12.81 13.58
C HIS A 73 1.49 -13.16 12.26
N ASN A 74 1.88 -14.28 11.65
CA ASN A 74 1.32 -14.69 10.37
C ASN A 74 -0.21 -14.79 10.46
N PRO A 75 -0.96 -13.89 9.79
CA PRO A 75 -2.42 -13.88 9.87
C PRO A 75 -3.04 -15.10 9.16
N LEU A 76 -2.27 -15.79 8.32
CA LEU A 76 -2.67 -16.95 7.53
C LEU A 76 -2.09 -18.26 8.09
N ASN A 77 -1.65 -18.27 9.34
CA ASN A 77 -1.05 -19.47 9.93
C ASN A 77 -2.09 -20.60 10.04
N VAL A 78 -1.99 -21.58 9.15
CA VAL A 78 -2.85 -22.78 9.07
C VAL A 78 -2.87 -23.59 10.37
N SER A 79 -1.79 -23.53 11.16
CA SER A 79 -1.71 -24.22 12.47
C SER A 79 -2.43 -23.46 13.59
N CYS A 80 -2.76 -22.19 13.37
CA CYS A 80 -3.61 -21.43 14.27
C CYS A 80 -5.06 -21.88 14.00
N ARG A 81 -5.55 -22.86 14.77
CA ARG A 81 -6.96 -23.32 14.78
C ARG A 81 -7.91 -22.26 15.36
N LYS A 82 -7.74 -21.00 14.99
CA LYS A 82 -8.54 -19.87 15.42
C LYS A 82 -9.01 -19.11 14.17
N HIS A 83 -10.26 -19.00 13.79
CA HIS A 83 -11.55 -19.61 14.12
C HIS A 83 -12.41 -19.19 12.92
N LEU A 84 -13.20 -20.13 12.37
CA LEU A 84 -14.52 -19.89 11.77
C LEU A 84 -14.65 -18.52 11.06
N LEU A 85 -14.43 -18.45 9.74
CA LEU A 85 -14.77 -17.24 8.98
C LEU A 85 -16.29 -17.01 9.13
N ILE A 86 -16.69 -15.98 9.85
CA ILE A 86 -18.11 -15.67 10.10
C ILE A 86 -18.48 -14.45 9.27
N ASP A 87 -19.54 -14.56 8.48
CA ASP A 87 -20.15 -13.38 7.86
C ASP A 87 -20.74 -12.49 8.95
N ILE A 88 -20.30 -11.23 9.01
CA ILE A 88 -20.72 -10.28 10.05
C ILE A 88 -22.21 -9.94 9.91
N VAL A 89 -22.76 -10.03 8.70
CA VAL A 89 -24.15 -9.66 8.43
C VAL A 89 -25.10 -10.83 8.74
N SER A 90 -24.78 -12.04 8.30
CA SER A 90 -25.67 -13.19 8.45
C SER A 90 -25.32 -14.12 9.61
N GLY A 91 -24.15 -13.95 10.24
CA GLY A 91 -23.62 -14.87 11.24
C GLY A 91 -23.27 -16.26 10.68
N LEU A 92 -23.26 -16.41 9.35
CA LEU A 92 -22.99 -17.70 8.72
C LEU A 92 -21.52 -18.03 8.82
N LEU A 93 -21.28 -19.31 9.07
CA LEU A 93 -19.98 -19.83 9.34
C LEU A 93 -19.44 -20.50 8.07
N ALA A 94 -18.32 -20.00 7.56
CA ALA A 94 -17.75 -20.49 6.32
C ALA A 94 -17.19 -21.90 6.49
N ASN A 95 -17.38 -22.72 5.46
CA ASN A 95 -16.79 -24.05 5.43
C ASN A 95 -15.27 -23.98 5.18
N ASP A 96 -14.62 -25.12 5.34
CA ASP A 96 -13.20 -25.36 5.12
C ASP A 96 -12.71 -25.06 3.68
N LYS A 97 -13.63 -25.01 2.70
CA LYS A 97 -13.35 -24.70 1.29
C LYS A 97 -13.43 -23.21 0.95
N VAL A 98 -13.97 -22.36 1.83
CA VAL A 98 -14.06 -20.90 1.60
C VAL A 98 -12.71 -20.21 1.86
N ASN A 99 -11.80 -20.84 2.61
CA ASN A 99 -10.52 -20.21 2.90
C ASN A 99 -9.68 -20.03 1.61
N CYS A 100 -9.52 -18.78 1.20
CA CYS A 100 -8.72 -18.37 0.05
C CYS A 100 -7.24 -18.77 0.15
N ASP A 101 -6.73 -19.02 1.38
CA ASP A 101 -5.36 -19.48 1.61
C ASP A 101 -5.07 -20.83 0.91
N ASN A 102 -6.10 -21.67 0.76
CA ASN A 102 -6.02 -22.98 0.12
C ASN A 102 -6.54 -22.97 -1.33
N ALA A 103 -6.88 -21.80 -1.88
CA ALA A 103 -7.36 -21.72 -3.26
C ALA A 103 -6.23 -22.12 -4.22
N LYS A 104 -6.51 -23.06 -5.12
CA LYS A 104 -5.57 -23.42 -6.19
C LYS A 104 -5.37 -22.21 -7.09
N ARG A 105 -4.11 -21.85 -7.30
CA ARG A 105 -3.67 -20.80 -8.22
C ARG A 105 -3.80 -21.25 -9.67
#